data_AF-B7QLQ3-F1
#
_entry.id   AF-B7QLQ3-F1
#
_cell.length_a   1.000
_cell.length_b   1.000
_cell.length_c   1.000
_cell.angle_alpha   90.00
_cell.angle_beta   90.00
_cell.angle_gamma   90.00
#
_symmetry.space_group_name_H-M   'P 1'
#
loop_
_entity.id
_entity.type
_entity.pdbx_description
1 polymer ?
#
loop_
_entity_poly.entity_id
_entity_poly.type
_entity_poly.pdbx_seq_one_letter_code
_entity_poly.pdbx_strand_id
1 'polypeptide(L)'
;MTSGYGSDSTITGLMQAFDFYVFPVVNPDGYAYTFHAVSPCPGTSSHPCSDIYRGSAAFSETESRAIRDALVGLGSRTKAYVTVHSYSQLIMVPYGHGRGTYTKDYADQIAAARAISRAIQVKSGVYYQVGTISSLLGSAAGSSTDWVYDSANIKYSLAVELRDKGRFGFLLPNFLIISSGGNSTRPAIWIDGGTHAREWISTASTLFLIDRFLNSYNDSSQVTKLIDTFDWYMFPVINADGYKYTWTTHRLWRKNRIRNVGSLCRGVDPNRNFDVHFGLSGSSANPCAENYAGIFPFSEAESRAIRDGINNVKDRLRIYINLHSFSQLVMIPYGYSKGYTSDYKDQYEALEKLVTSIRKKNSAYYRHGTAGQALYVTSGAALDWVYDKAKVKHSFVIELRDRGLFGFILPREFINPTGEELFSGVKAVAFHVMKKDL
;
A
#
# COMPACT_ATOMS: atom_id res chain seq x y z
N MET A 1 20.52 -9.95 1.81
CA MET A 1 20.13 -8.53 1.93
C MET A 1 20.53 -8.03 3.31
N THR A 2 21.84 -7.98 3.59
CA THR A 2 22.41 -7.53 4.88
C THR A 2 23.02 -6.12 4.79
N SER A 3 22.91 -5.47 3.63
CA SER A 3 23.37 -4.11 3.37
C SER A 3 22.16 -3.18 3.26
N GLY A 4 21.98 -2.29 4.22
CA GLY A 4 20.89 -1.33 4.28
C GLY A 4 21.24 -0.18 5.24
N TYR A 5 20.27 0.69 5.53
CA TYR A 5 20.48 1.74 6.53
C TYR A 5 20.97 1.14 7.86
N GLY A 6 21.94 1.78 8.50
CA GLY A 6 22.56 1.34 9.75
C GLY A 6 23.63 0.25 9.63
N SER A 7 23.71 -0.45 8.49
CA SER A 7 24.71 -1.50 8.22
C SER A 7 25.67 -1.16 7.07
N ASP A 8 25.23 -0.31 6.15
CA ASP A 8 26.02 0.21 5.04
C ASP A 8 26.21 1.72 5.26
N SER A 9 27.45 2.15 5.47
CA SER A 9 27.79 3.55 5.75
C SER A 9 27.42 4.50 4.62
N THR A 10 27.44 4.02 3.37
CA THR A 10 27.04 4.81 2.20
C THR A 10 25.53 5.01 2.19
N ILE A 11 24.75 3.94 2.38
CA ILE A 11 23.28 4.04 2.46
C ILE A 11 22.88 4.91 3.67
N THR A 12 23.55 4.74 4.80
CA THR A 12 23.30 5.50 6.02
C THR A 12 23.57 6.99 5.80
N GLY A 13 24.73 7.35 5.25
CA GLY A 13 25.06 8.73 4.93
C GLY A 13 24.09 9.37 3.94
N LEU A 14 23.60 8.62 2.94
CA LEU A 14 22.60 9.11 1.98
C LEU A 14 21.25 9.40 2.65
N MET A 15 20.75 8.47 3.47
CA MET A 15 19.49 8.64 4.19
C MET A 15 19.56 9.76 5.24
N GLN A 16 20.74 10.09 5.74
CA GLN A 16 20.96 11.25 6.62
C GLN A 16 21.06 12.57 5.87
N ALA A 17 21.46 12.54 4.59
CA ALA A 17 21.66 13.73 3.77
C ALA A 17 20.41 14.16 2.98
N PHE A 18 19.45 13.25 2.77
CA PHE A 18 18.26 13.49 1.95
C PHE A 18 16.98 13.01 2.64
N ASP A 19 15.94 13.84 2.56
CA ASP A 19 14.56 13.40 2.80
C ASP A 19 14.05 12.61 1.58
N PHE A 20 13.52 11.42 1.82
CA PHE A 20 12.91 10.58 0.77
C PHE A 20 11.39 10.60 0.90
N TYR A 21 10.71 11.17 -0.10
CA TYR A 21 9.25 11.14 -0.22
C TYR A 21 8.86 10.03 -1.21
N VAL A 22 8.24 8.95 -0.69
CA VAL A 22 7.83 7.80 -1.50
C VAL A 22 6.31 7.78 -1.65
N PHE A 23 5.84 7.81 -2.91
CA PHE A 23 4.42 7.69 -3.26
C PHE A 23 4.16 6.29 -3.84
N PRO A 24 3.72 5.32 -3.03
CA PRO A 24 3.74 3.90 -3.41
C PRO A 24 2.78 3.55 -4.54
N VAL A 25 1.65 4.26 -4.67
CA VAL A 25 0.69 4.08 -5.75
C VAL A 25 0.16 5.44 -6.18
N VAL A 26 0.51 5.85 -7.40
CA VAL A 26 0.08 7.13 -7.97
C VAL A 26 -1.15 6.98 -8.86
N ASN A 27 -1.28 5.84 -9.57
CA ASN A 27 -2.38 5.55 -10.49
C ASN A 27 -3.16 4.29 -10.04
N PRO A 28 -3.81 4.32 -8.85
CA PRO A 28 -4.48 3.14 -8.30
C PRO A 28 -5.65 2.68 -9.18
N ASP A 29 -6.12 3.55 -10.05
CA ASP A 29 -7.32 3.37 -10.83
C ASP A 29 -7.04 2.68 -12.19
N GLY A 30 -5.78 2.66 -12.64
CA GLY A 30 -5.33 1.96 -13.85
C GLY A 30 -5.28 0.44 -13.73
N TYR A 31 -5.23 -0.11 -12.51
CA TYR A 31 -5.16 -1.56 -12.27
C TYR A 31 -6.40 -2.32 -12.76
N ALA A 32 -7.57 -1.67 -12.78
CA ALA A 32 -8.81 -2.31 -13.22
C ALA A 32 -8.88 -2.61 -14.73
N TYR A 33 -7.98 -2.02 -15.53
CA TYR A 33 -8.03 -2.05 -17.01
C TYR A 33 -6.83 -2.72 -17.68
N THR A 34 -5.87 -3.26 -16.91
CA THR A 34 -4.64 -3.90 -17.43
C THR A 34 -4.85 -5.26 -18.13
N PHE A 35 -6.09 -5.67 -18.41
CA PHE A 35 -6.40 -6.91 -19.13
C PHE A 35 -6.51 -6.75 -20.66
N HIS A 36 -6.40 -5.53 -21.19
CA HIS A 36 -6.41 -5.31 -22.64
C HIS A 36 -5.00 -5.32 -23.23
N ALA A 37 -4.86 -6.01 -24.37
CA ALA A 37 -3.63 -6.04 -25.14
C ALA A 37 -3.22 -4.61 -25.50
N VAL A 38 -2.05 -4.22 -25.01
CA VAL A 38 -1.44 -2.90 -25.20
C VAL A 38 -1.44 -2.54 -26.68
N SER A 39 -1.93 -1.35 -27.02
CA SER A 39 -1.61 -0.74 -28.31
C SER A 39 -0.08 -0.52 -28.37
N PRO A 40 0.63 -1.10 -29.36
CA PRO A 40 2.10 -1.01 -29.44
C PRO A 40 2.60 0.38 -29.88
N CYS A 41 1.73 1.39 -29.95
CA CYS A 41 2.05 2.70 -30.50
C CYS A 41 2.61 3.63 -29.41
N PRO A 42 3.88 4.09 -29.52
CA PRO A 42 4.41 5.11 -28.64
C PRO A 42 3.68 6.46 -28.87
N GLY A 43 3.52 7.25 -27.81
CA GLY A 43 3.03 8.63 -27.91
C GLY A 43 1.90 8.96 -26.95
N THR A 44 1.13 10.00 -27.29
CA THR A 44 -0.09 10.38 -26.58
C THR A 44 -1.23 10.61 -27.56
N SER A 45 -2.46 10.42 -27.09
CA SER A 45 -3.68 10.59 -27.87
C SER A 45 -4.56 11.69 -27.28
N SER A 46 -5.28 12.41 -28.14
CA SER A 46 -6.38 13.29 -27.75
C SER A 46 -7.74 12.57 -27.77
N HIS A 47 -7.78 11.31 -28.15
CA HIS A 47 -9.01 10.52 -28.22
C HIS A 47 -9.31 9.86 -26.87
N PRO A 48 -10.45 10.14 -26.21
CA PRO A 48 -10.75 9.61 -24.87
C PRO A 48 -10.81 8.09 -24.76
N CYS A 49 -11.01 7.36 -25.87
CA CYS A 49 -11.04 5.90 -25.88
C CYS A 49 -9.65 5.26 -26.10
N SER A 50 -8.59 6.05 -26.16
CA SER A 50 -7.22 5.56 -26.33
C SER A 50 -6.55 5.29 -24.98
N ASP A 51 -5.84 4.17 -24.84
CA ASP A 51 -5.08 3.85 -23.61
C ASP A 51 -4.00 4.89 -23.28
N ILE A 52 -3.50 5.58 -24.30
CA ILE A 52 -2.57 6.71 -24.18
C ILE A 52 -3.26 8.09 -24.21
N TYR A 53 -4.54 8.18 -23.82
CA TYR A 53 -5.26 9.45 -23.74
C TYR A 53 -4.64 10.35 -22.67
N ARG A 54 -4.22 11.55 -23.08
CA ARG A 54 -3.51 12.51 -22.21
C ARG A 54 -4.42 13.38 -21.33
N GLY A 55 -5.73 13.12 -21.34
CA GLY A 55 -6.71 14.01 -20.72
C GLY A 55 -7.03 15.24 -21.59
N SER A 56 -7.99 16.03 -21.12
CA SER A 56 -8.50 17.21 -21.86
C SER A 56 -7.52 18.40 -21.84
N ALA A 57 -6.65 18.43 -20.83
CA ALA A 57 -5.59 19.43 -20.65
C ALA A 57 -4.48 18.85 -19.75
N ALA A 58 -3.33 19.54 -19.69
CA ALA A 58 -2.29 19.22 -18.71
C ALA A 58 -2.88 19.27 -17.28
N PHE A 59 -2.59 18.26 -16.46
CA PHE A 59 -3.10 18.14 -15.09
C PHE A 59 -4.63 18.05 -14.98
N SER A 60 -5.30 17.53 -16.00
CA SER A 60 -6.74 17.24 -15.94
C SER A 60 -7.07 16.09 -14.98
N GLU A 61 -6.14 15.16 -14.76
CA GLU A 61 -6.31 14.04 -13.83
C GLU A 61 -5.83 14.36 -12.41
N THR A 62 -6.51 13.80 -11.40
CA THR A 62 -6.24 14.08 -9.98
C THR A 62 -4.86 13.58 -9.56
N GLU A 63 -4.44 12.43 -10.09
CA GLU A 63 -3.17 11.76 -9.84
C GLU A 63 -2.00 12.65 -10.30
N SER A 64 -2.12 13.19 -11.51
CA SER A 64 -1.13 14.12 -12.06
C SER A 64 -1.08 15.45 -11.30
N ARG A 65 -2.22 15.98 -10.84
CA ARG A 65 -2.27 17.15 -9.96
C ARG A 65 -1.62 16.88 -8.61
N ALA A 66 -1.83 15.70 -8.03
CA ALA A 66 -1.24 15.34 -6.74
C ALA A 66 0.29 15.33 -6.81
N ILE A 67 0.88 14.77 -7.87
CA ILE A 67 2.34 14.84 -8.09
C ILE A 67 2.81 16.29 -8.23
N ARG A 68 2.13 17.08 -9.07
CA ARG A 68 2.44 18.50 -9.28
C ARG A 68 2.43 19.25 -7.96
N ASP A 69 1.34 19.15 -7.21
CA ASP A 69 1.13 19.90 -5.96
C ASP A 69 2.13 19.47 -4.88
N ALA A 70 2.48 18.17 -4.82
CA ALA A 70 3.52 17.68 -3.94
C ALA A 70 4.89 18.27 -4.30
N LEU A 71 5.29 18.22 -5.57
CA LEU A 71 6.59 18.74 -6.01
C LEU A 71 6.69 20.26 -5.89
N VAL A 72 5.63 20.99 -6.23
CA VAL A 72 5.54 22.44 -6.03
C VAL A 72 5.60 22.79 -4.55
N GLY A 73 4.90 22.04 -3.70
CA GLY A 73 4.91 22.23 -2.25
C GLY A 73 6.27 21.97 -1.61
N LEU A 74 7.02 20.99 -2.11
CA LEU A 74 8.40 20.73 -1.68
C LEU A 74 9.38 21.79 -2.21
N GLY A 75 9.09 22.37 -3.38
CA GLY A 75 9.85 23.44 -4.01
C GLY A 75 11.32 23.07 -4.25
N SER A 76 12.22 24.01 -3.99
CA SER A 76 13.67 23.86 -4.22
C SER A 76 14.37 22.82 -3.32
N ARG A 77 13.65 22.26 -2.34
CA ARG A 77 14.15 21.14 -1.51
C ARG A 77 14.27 19.86 -2.32
N THR A 78 13.45 19.68 -3.36
CA THR A 78 13.50 18.47 -4.20
C THR A 78 14.74 18.50 -5.09
N LYS A 79 15.68 17.57 -4.85
CA LYS A 79 16.92 17.45 -5.65
C LYS A 79 16.82 16.43 -6.77
N ALA A 80 15.94 15.44 -6.62
CA ALA A 80 15.71 14.40 -7.61
C ALA A 80 14.25 13.96 -7.59
N TYR A 81 13.78 13.51 -8.75
CA TYR A 81 12.49 12.87 -8.97
C TYR A 81 12.73 11.59 -9.75
N VAL A 82 12.21 10.47 -9.23
CA VAL A 82 12.30 9.17 -9.88
C VAL A 82 10.88 8.61 -9.98
N THR A 83 10.40 8.41 -11.20
CA THR A 83 9.17 7.66 -11.46
C THR A 83 9.52 6.23 -11.83
N VAL A 84 8.80 5.27 -11.27
CA VAL A 84 9.08 3.84 -11.44
C VAL A 84 7.88 3.19 -12.12
N HIS A 85 8.17 2.47 -13.20
CA HIS A 85 7.21 1.83 -14.08
C HIS A 85 7.61 0.37 -14.28
N SER A 86 6.73 -0.42 -14.88
CA SER A 86 7.06 -1.75 -15.38
C SER A 86 6.48 -1.84 -16.78
N TYR A 87 7.12 -2.45 -17.77
CA TYR A 87 8.39 -3.19 -17.78
C TYR A 87 9.26 -2.66 -18.93
N SER A 88 10.58 -2.88 -18.89
CA SER A 88 11.51 -2.88 -20.06
C SER A 88 12.99 -2.88 -19.66
N GLN A 89 13.33 -2.75 -18.37
CA GLN A 89 14.72 -2.57 -17.89
C GLN A 89 15.40 -1.33 -18.50
N LEU A 90 14.73 -0.18 -18.43
CA LEU A 90 15.22 1.10 -18.93
C LEU A 90 15.41 2.09 -17.80
N ILE A 91 16.41 2.95 -17.91
CA ILE A 91 16.55 4.16 -17.08
C ILE A 91 16.63 5.32 -18.05
N MET A 92 15.61 6.17 -18.00
CA MET A 92 15.39 7.20 -18.99
C MET A 92 15.47 8.59 -18.36
N VAL A 93 16.08 9.51 -19.11
CA VAL A 93 16.15 10.94 -18.80
C VAL A 93 15.30 11.74 -19.79
N PRO A 94 14.96 13.02 -19.50
CA PRO A 94 14.35 13.89 -20.48
C PRO A 94 15.24 14.11 -21.72
N TYR A 95 14.68 14.45 -22.88
CA TYR A 95 13.26 14.70 -23.15
C TYR A 95 12.56 13.50 -23.80
N GLY A 96 11.27 13.35 -23.53
CA GLY A 96 10.37 12.40 -24.21
C GLY A 96 9.73 12.95 -25.48
N HIS A 97 9.55 14.27 -25.60
CA HIS A 97 8.76 14.85 -26.69
C HIS A 97 9.40 14.79 -28.09
N GLY A 98 10.72 14.59 -28.21
CA GLY A 98 11.41 14.58 -29.51
C GLY A 98 12.71 13.77 -29.52
N ARG A 99 13.07 13.18 -30.67
CA ARG A 99 14.37 12.54 -30.85
C ARG A 99 15.46 13.61 -31.06
N GLY A 100 16.65 13.38 -30.53
CA GLY A 100 17.76 14.32 -30.64
C GLY A 100 17.60 15.59 -29.81
N THR A 101 16.60 15.66 -28.92
CA THR A 101 16.42 16.75 -27.97
C THR A 101 17.01 16.35 -26.61
N TYR A 102 17.82 17.24 -26.05
CA TYR A 102 18.56 17.00 -24.82
C TYR A 102 18.39 18.18 -23.87
N THR A 103 18.40 17.91 -22.58
CA THR A 103 18.46 18.94 -21.55
C THR A 103 19.83 19.61 -21.54
N LYS A 104 19.93 20.83 -20.98
CA LYS A 104 21.25 21.47 -20.73
C LYS A 104 22.12 20.65 -19.76
N ASP A 105 21.50 19.81 -18.93
CA ASP A 105 22.15 18.96 -17.92
C ASP A 105 22.34 17.50 -18.39
N TYR A 106 22.18 17.21 -19.68
CA TYR A 106 22.07 15.84 -20.19
C TYR A 106 23.25 14.94 -19.83
N ALA A 107 24.48 15.46 -19.90
CA ALA A 107 25.69 14.71 -19.57
C ALA A 107 25.65 14.21 -18.11
N ASP A 108 25.25 15.06 -17.18
CA ASP A 108 25.15 14.73 -15.75
C ASP A 108 23.99 13.78 -15.47
N GLN A 109 22.83 14.01 -16.11
CA GLN A 109 21.67 13.13 -15.98
C GLN A 109 21.98 11.70 -16.45
N ILE A 110 22.66 11.56 -17.61
CA ILE A 110 23.08 10.26 -18.13
C ILE A 110 24.15 9.61 -17.25
N ALA A 111 25.09 10.39 -16.70
CA ALA A 111 26.08 9.86 -15.76
C ALA A 111 25.41 9.26 -14.51
N ALA A 112 24.42 9.96 -13.95
CA ALA A 112 23.61 9.46 -12.84
C ALA A 112 22.81 8.20 -13.22
N ALA A 113 22.12 8.21 -14.35
CA ALA A 113 21.37 7.06 -14.85
C ALA A 113 22.26 5.81 -15.09
N ARG A 114 23.47 6.00 -15.63
CA ARG A 114 24.47 4.93 -15.77
C ARG A 114 24.98 4.43 -14.43
N ALA A 115 25.13 5.30 -13.43
CA ALA A 115 25.51 4.88 -12.08
C ALA A 115 24.42 3.98 -11.46
N ILE A 116 23.14 4.33 -11.65
CA ILE A 116 22.01 3.48 -11.23
C ILE A 116 22.07 2.12 -11.93
N SER A 117 22.21 2.09 -13.26
CA SER A 117 22.31 0.83 -14.02
C SER A 117 23.46 -0.06 -13.53
N ARG A 118 24.66 0.53 -13.31
CA ARG A 118 25.82 -0.19 -12.76
C ARG A 118 25.56 -0.74 -11.37
N ALA A 119 24.94 0.05 -10.47
CA ALA A 119 24.62 -0.41 -9.13
C ALA A 119 23.64 -1.59 -9.15
N ILE A 120 22.62 -1.54 -10.01
CA ILE A 120 21.67 -2.66 -10.21
C ILE A 120 22.40 -3.89 -10.78
N GLN A 121 23.28 -3.69 -11.76
CA GLN A 121 24.05 -4.78 -12.37
C GLN A 121 24.98 -5.46 -11.36
N VAL A 122 25.71 -4.69 -10.55
CA VAL A 122 26.57 -5.22 -9.49
C VAL A 122 25.74 -6.01 -8.47
N LYS A 123 24.57 -5.50 -8.09
CA LYS A 123 23.74 -6.14 -7.05
C LYS A 123 23.00 -7.38 -7.54
N SER A 124 22.58 -7.39 -8.80
CA SER A 124 21.55 -8.33 -9.28
C SER A 124 21.88 -9.01 -10.60
N GLY A 125 23.04 -8.72 -11.19
CA GLY A 125 23.46 -9.21 -12.50
C GLY A 125 22.71 -8.60 -13.68
N VAL A 126 21.69 -7.78 -13.44
CA VAL A 126 20.80 -7.28 -14.50
C VAL A 126 21.18 -5.89 -14.96
N TYR A 127 21.30 -5.78 -16.28
CA TYR A 127 21.61 -4.53 -16.97
C TYR A 127 20.35 -3.78 -17.37
N TYR A 128 20.36 -2.46 -17.12
CA TYR A 128 19.34 -1.53 -17.57
C TYR A 128 19.92 -0.62 -18.65
N GLN A 129 19.21 -0.50 -19.78
CA GLN A 129 19.64 0.41 -20.85
C GLN A 129 19.36 1.86 -20.45
N VAL A 130 20.27 2.77 -20.81
CA VAL A 130 20.22 4.19 -20.42
C VAL A 130 20.13 5.08 -21.65
N GLY A 131 19.24 6.06 -21.65
CA GLY A 131 19.03 6.98 -22.77
C GLY A 131 17.94 8.01 -22.48
N THR A 132 17.58 8.83 -23.48
CA THR A 132 16.36 9.66 -23.36
C THR A 132 15.12 8.80 -23.53
N ILE A 133 13.97 9.24 -23.01
CA ILE A 133 12.69 8.56 -23.25
C ILE A 133 12.44 8.40 -24.76
N SER A 134 12.62 9.46 -25.54
CA SER A 134 12.38 9.45 -26.99
C SER A 134 13.26 8.50 -27.80
N SER A 135 14.49 8.24 -27.33
CA SER A 135 15.43 7.33 -27.98
C SER A 135 15.19 5.86 -27.60
N LEU A 136 14.67 5.59 -26.40
CA LEU A 136 14.47 4.24 -25.88
C LEU A 136 13.05 3.71 -26.11
N LEU A 137 12.02 4.52 -25.89
CA LEU A 137 10.60 4.11 -26.00
C LEU A 137 9.87 4.76 -27.19
N GLY A 138 10.48 5.76 -27.83
CA GLY A 138 9.83 6.58 -28.85
C GLY A 138 9.27 7.88 -28.28
N SER A 139 8.92 8.81 -29.17
CA SER A 139 8.50 10.15 -28.77
C SER A 139 7.15 10.12 -28.05
N ALA A 140 7.11 10.63 -26.82
CA ALA A 140 5.91 10.83 -26.02
C ALA A 140 5.99 12.17 -25.30
N ALA A 141 5.15 13.12 -25.72
CA ALA A 141 5.08 14.45 -25.11
C ALA A 141 4.21 14.44 -23.84
N GLY A 142 4.55 15.29 -22.86
CA GLY A 142 3.79 15.43 -21.63
C GLY A 142 4.15 14.41 -20.53
N SER A 143 5.33 13.81 -20.61
CA SER A 143 5.84 12.94 -19.54
C SER A 143 6.05 13.73 -18.24
N SER A 144 5.90 13.04 -17.10
CA SER A 144 6.20 13.66 -15.81
C SER A 144 7.66 14.11 -15.73
N THR A 145 8.60 13.36 -16.33
CA THR A 145 10.01 13.70 -16.25
C THR A 145 10.35 15.01 -16.96
N ASP A 146 9.73 15.27 -18.11
CA ASP A 146 9.94 16.49 -18.90
C ASP A 146 9.39 17.71 -18.13
N TRP A 147 8.15 17.61 -17.62
CA TRP A 147 7.56 18.69 -16.81
C TRP A 147 8.35 18.97 -15.53
N VAL A 148 8.80 17.92 -14.84
CA VAL A 148 9.59 18.07 -13.61
C VAL A 148 10.93 18.78 -13.87
N TYR A 149 11.57 18.49 -15.01
CA TYR A 149 12.80 19.16 -15.38
C TYR A 149 12.55 20.64 -15.76
N ASP A 150 11.62 20.91 -16.68
CA ASP A 150 11.42 22.25 -17.24
C ASP A 150 10.65 23.19 -16.31
N SER A 151 9.59 22.69 -15.67
CA SER A 151 8.64 23.51 -14.92
C SER A 151 8.89 23.49 -13.42
N ALA A 152 9.28 22.33 -12.87
CA ALA A 152 9.64 22.22 -11.45
C ALA A 152 11.14 22.50 -11.19
N ASN A 153 11.95 22.66 -12.25
CA ASN A 153 13.39 22.97 -12.18
C ASN A 153 14.19 21.95 -11.34
N ILE A 154 13.82 20.66 -11.45
CA ILE A 154 14.50 19.56 -10.75
C ILE A 154 15.45 18.86 -11.72
N LYS A 155 16.76 19.08 -11.52
CA LYS A 155 17.83 18.58 -12.41
C LYS A 155 17.77 17.08 -12.64
N TYR A 156 17.66 16.27 -11.58
CA TYR A 156 17.66 14.82 -11.70
C TYR A 156 16.23 14.29 -11.79
N SER A 157 15.68 14.28 -12.99
CA SER A 157 14.35 13.75 -13.31
C SER A 157 14.51 12.45 -14.12
N LEU A 158 14.07 11.32 -13.58
CA LEU A 158 14.36 9.99 -14.12
C LEU A 158 13.09 9.13 -14.18
N ALA A 159 12.95 8.35 -15.25
CA ALA A 159 11.97 7.27 -15.33
C ALA A 159 12.68 5.91 -15.36
N VAL A 160 12.25 4.97 -14.53
CA VAL A 160 12.84 3.63 -14.42
C VAL A 160 11.78 2.58 -14.77
N GLU A 161 12.00 1.85 -15.86
CA GLU A 161 11.19 0.70 -16.23
C GLU A 161 11.79 -0.57 -15.62
N LEU A 162 11.08 -1.21 -14.70
CA LEU A 162 11.52 -2.41 -13.99
C LEU A 162 11.55 -3.65 -14.90
N ARG A 163 11.96 -4.78 -14.32
CA ARG A 163 12.03 -6.06 -15.03
C ARG A 163 10.65 -6.54 -15.47
N ASP A 164 10.55 -7.32 -16.55
CA ASP A 164 11.64 -7.78 -17.42
C ASP A 164 11.74 -6.94 -18.73
N LYS A 165 12.45 -7.42 -19.75
CA LYS A 165 12.49 -6.85 -21.11
C LYS A 165 11.27 -7.21 -21.98
N GLY A 166 10.23 -7.81 -21.41
CA GLY A 166 8.96 -8.14 -22.07
C GLY A 166 8.63 -9.62 -22.24
N ARG A 167 9.44 -10.53 -21.71
CA ARG A 167 9.15 -11.98 -21.69
C ARG A 167 7.86 -12.29 -20.91
N PHE A 168 7.67 -11.63 -19.78
CA PHE A 168 6.52 -11.74 -18.89
C PHE A 168 5.65 -10.48 -18.91
N GLY A 169 6.21 -9.38 -19.42
CA GLY A 169 5.53 -8.09 -19.54
C GLY A 169 5.11 -7.56 -18.16
N PHE A 170 3.86 -7.11 -18.05
CA PHE A 170 3.28 -6.61 -16.80
C PHE A 170 2.97 -7.72 -15.77
N LEU A 171 3.00 -8.99 -16.16
CA LEU A 171 2.68 -10.14 -15.30
C LEU A 171 3.97 -10.87 -14.90
N LEU A 172 4.85 -10.16 -14.20
CA LEU A 172 6.11 -10.71 -13.74
C LEU A 172 5.86 -11.90 -12.79
N PRO A 173 6.44 -13.10 -13.04
CA PRO A 173 6.17 -14.27 -12.22
C PRO A 173 6.79 -14.13 -10.83
N ASN A 174 6.18 -14.78 -9.84
CA ASN A 174 6.59 -14.70 -8.42
C ASN A 174 8.08 -14.98 -8.18
N PHE A 175 8.71 -15.87 -8.95
CA PHE A 175 10.14 -16.19 -8.79
C PHE A 175 11.09 -15.05 -9.21
N LEU A 176 10.60 -14.05 -9.95
CA LEU A 176 11.35 -12.83 -10.30
C LEU A 176 11.02 -11.65 -9.39
N ILE A 177 9.96 -11.76 -8.58
CA ILE A 177 9.62 -10.79 -7.55
C ILE A 177 10.36 -11.21 -6.29
N ILE A 178 11.46 -10.53 -5.98
CA ILE A 178 12.13 -10.72 -4.70
C ILE A 178 11.17 -10.23 -3.63
N SER A 179 10.64 -11.14 -2.79
CA SER A 179 9.82 -10.77 -1.65
C SER A 179 10.59 -9.76 -0.79
N SER A 180 10.03 -8.58 -0.58
CA SER A 180 10.45 -7.69 0.49
C SER A 180 10.38 -8.52 1.79
N GLY A 181 11.54 -8.85 2.35
CA GLY A 181 11.68 -9.65 3.58
C GLY A 181 11.60 -11.18 3.49
N GLY A 182 11.66 -11.79 2.30
CA GLY A 182 11.77 -13.27 2.19
C GLY A 182 13.05 -13.87 2.81
N ASN A 183 14.10 -13.06 3.00
CA ASN A 183 15.38 -13.48 3.59
C ASN A 183 15.64 -12.85 4.97
N SER A 184 14.62 -12.32 5.63
CA SER A 184 14.75 -11.74 6.97
C SER A 184 14.39 -12.77 8.04
N THR A 185 15.24 -12.89 9.06
CA THR A 185 14.94 -13.66 10.28
C THR A 185 14.22 -12.82 11.34
N ARG A 186 14.03 -11.53 11.06
CA ARG A 186 13.43 -10.61 12.03
C ARG A 186 11.93 -10.86 12.15
N PRO A 187 11.37 -10.74 13.37
CA PRO A 187 9.94 -10.83 13.59
C PRO A 187 9.21 -9.79 12.74
N ALA A 188 8.04 -10.16 12.21
CA ALA A 188 7.27 -9.31 11.32
C ALA A 188 6.02 -8.75 12.01
N ILE A 189 5.61 -7.56 11.55
CA ILE A 189 4.33 -6.94 11.83
C ILE A 189 3.66 -6.65 10.50
N TRP A 190 2.40 -7.08 10.36
CA TRP A 190 1.57 -6.84 9.20
C TRP A 190 0.43 -5.89 9.56
N ILE A 191 0.26 -4.83 8.77
CA ILE A 191 -0.82 -3.86 8.89
C ILE A 191 -1.42 -3.64 7.51
N ASP A 192 -2.72 -3.84 7.37
CA ASP A 192 -3.42 -3.53 6.12
C ASP A 192 -4.68 -2.71 6.35
N GLY A 193 -5.04 -1.89 5.36
CA GLY A 193 -6.22 -1.04 5.33
C GLY A 193 -6.83 -0.97 3.94
N GLY A 194 -7.99 -0.32 3.83
CA GLY A 194 -8.69 -0.19 2.56
C GLY A 194 -9.22 -1.52 2.00
N THR A 195 -9.48 -2.51 2.85
CA THR A 195 -10.14 -3.77 2.46
C THR A 195 -11.59 -3.52 2.04
N HIS A 196 -12.30 -2.65 2.76
CA HIS A 196 -13.55 -2.08 2.26
C HIS A 196 -13.31 -0.68 1.69
N ALA A 197 -13.76 -0.47 0.47
CA ALA A 197 -13.37 0.70 -0.32
C ALA A 197 -13.81 2.05 0.28
N ARG A 198 -15.01 2.12 0.86
CA ARG A 198 -15.57 3.38 1.41
C ARG A 198 -14.91 3.88 2.69
N GLU A 199 -14.09 3.06 3.34
CA GLU A 199 -13.48 3.32 4.65
C GLU A 199 -12.18 4.13 4.48
N TRP A 200 -12.29 5.31 3.85
CA TRP A 200 -11.12 6.12 3.43
C TRP A 200 -10.14 6.45 4.56
N ILE A 201 -10.62 6.57 5.79
CA ILE A 201 -9.76 6.84 6.95
C ILE A 201 -8.78 5.68 7.21
N SER A 202 -9.12 4.42 6.89
CA SER A 202 -8.20 3.29 7.04
C SER A 202 -6.99 3.41 6.11
N THR A 203 -7.21 3.77 4.84
CA THR A 203 -6.14 4.04 3.86
C THR A 203 -5.29 5.21 4.31
N ALA A 204 -5.91 6.33 4.69
CA ALA A 204 -5.20 7.53 5.13
C ALA A 204 -4.37 7.26 6.40
N SER A 205 -4.92 6.54 7.37
CA SER A 205 -4.21 6.18 8.61
C SER A 205 -3.08 5.17 8.38
N THR A 206 -3.20 4.26 7.42
CA THR A 206 -2.08 3.36 7.06
C THR A 206 -0.93 4.14 6.45
N LEU A 207 -1.21 5.07 5.53
CA LEU A 207 -0.19 5.98 4.99
C LEU A 207 0.44 6.85 6.08
N PHE A 208 -0.38 7.33 7.02
CA PHE A 208 0.10 8.10 8.17
C PHE A 208 1.06 7.28 9.05
N LEU A 209 0.79 5.99 9.28
CA LEU A 209 1.73 5.13 10.00
C LEU A 209 3.07 5.04 9.28
N ILE A 210 3.06 4.78 7.97
CA ILE A 210 4.28 4.73 7.15
C ILE A 210 5.07 6.03 7.30
N ASP A 211 4.42 7.19 7.09
CA ASP A 211 5.02 8.51 7.26
C ASP A 211 5.64 8.69 8.66
N ARG A 212 4.87 8.39 9.72
CA ARG A 212 5.33 8.58 11.10
C ARG A 212 6.49 7.67 11.48
N PHE A 213 6.49 6.43 11.03
CA PHE A 213 7.62 5.52 11.27
C PHE A 213 8.89 6.01 10.57
N LEU A 214 8.79 6.39 9.29
CA LEU A 214 9.92 6.91 8.53
C LEU A 214 10.47 8.21 9.13
N ASN A 215 9.61 9.18 9.42
CA ASN A 215 10.02 10.49 9.93
C ASN A 215 10.44 10.48 11.41
N SER A 216 10.14 9.42 12.17
CA SER A 216 10.57 9.32 13.58
C SER A 216 11.77 8.39 13.77
N TYR A 217 12.28 7.82 12.68
CA TYR A 217 13.43 6.92 12.72
C TYR A 217 14.71 7.71 12.98
N ASN A 218 15.51 7.27 13.96
CA ASN A 218 16.66 7.99 14.55
C ASN A 218 16.34 9.22 15.40
N ASP A 219 15.19 9.85 15.21
CA ASP A 219 14.75 10.95 16.07
C ASP A 219 14.12 10.45 17.39
N SER A 220 13.43 9.30 17.34
CA SER A 220 12.82 8.67 18.51
C SER A 220 13.47 7.32 18.80
N SER A 221 14.20 7.23 19.92
CA SER A 221 14.83 5.97 20.36
C SER A 221 13.85 4.79 20.46
N GLN A 222 12.60 5.07 20.83
CA GLN A 222 11.53 4.07 20.84
C GLN A 222 11.18 3.58 19.43
N VAL A 223 10.98 4.51 18.49
CA VAL A 223 10.62 4.16 17.11
C VAL A 223 11.79 3.46 16.41
N THR A 224 13.00 3.96 16.57
CA THR A 224 14.23 3.31 16.09
C THR A 224 14.33 1.88 16.57
N LYS A 225 14.16 1.65 17.88
CA LYS A 225 14.19 0.29 18.44
C LYS A 225 13.15 -0.62 17.79
N LEU A 226 11.93 -0.13 17.56
CA LEU A 226 10.87 -0.90 16.91
C LEU A 226 11.17 -1.20 15.44
N ILE A 227 11.66 -0.21 14.68
CA ILE A 227 12.06 -0.35 13.27
C ILE A 227 13.29 -1.23 13.11
N ASP A 228 14.19 -1.29 14.09
CA ASP A 228 15.39 -2.15 14.07
C ASP A 228 15.10 -3.57 14.57
N THR A 229 13.99 -3.77 15.29
CA THR A 229 13.56 -5.10 15.77
C THR A 229 12.66 -5.80 14.76
N PHE A 230 11.62 -5.12 14.26
CA PHE A 230 10.59 -5.75 13.41
C PHE A 230 10.70 -5.41 11.93
N ASP A 231 10.38 -6.36 11.06
CA ASP A 231 10.04 -6.06 9.68
C ASP A 231 8.58 -5.57 9.61
N TRP A 232 8.34 -4.44 8.96
CA TRP A 232 7.02 -3.83 8.86
C TRP A 232 6.44 -3.99 7.45
N TYR A 233 5.30 -4.67 7.35
CA TYR A 233 4.51 -4.82 6.13
C TYR A 233 3.27 -3.95 6.26
N MET A 234 3.18 -2.86 5.49
CA MET A 234 2.07 -1.92 5.57
C MET A 234 1.41 -1.76 4.20
N PHE A 235 0.13 -2.11 4.08
CA PHE A 235 -0.62 -2.09 2.82
C PHE A 235 -1.83 -1.16 2.91
N PRO A 236 -1.73 0.09 2.40
CA PRO A 236 -2.79 1.08 2.58
C PRO A 236 -4.09 0.81 1.82
N VAL A 237 -4.02 0.07 0.71
CA VAL A 237 -5.16 -0.19 -0.17
C VAL A 237 -5.13 -1.64 -0.62
N ILE A 238 -5.90 -2.49 0.06
CA ILE A 238 -6.11 -3.88 -0.36
C ILE A 238 -7.08 -3.97 -1.54
N ASN A 239 -8.19 -3.21 -1.50
CA ASN A 239 -9.23 -3.22 -2.52
C ASN A 239 -9.11 -1.97 -3.43
N ALA A 240 -8.12 -1.99 -4.33
CA ALA A 240 -7.80 -0.86 -5.20
C ALA A 240 -8.96 -0.50 -6.15
N ASP A 241 -9.58 -1.50 -6.78
CA ASP A 241 -10.68 -1.29 -7.71
C ASP A 241 -11.91 -0.68 -7.03
N GLY A 242 -12.25 -1.19 -5.85
CA GLY A 242 -13.32 -0.63 -5.04
C GLY A 242 -12.99 0.80 -4.62
N TYR A 243 -11.76 1.05 -4.16
CA TYR A 243 -11.32 2.39 -3.75
C TYR A 243 -11.47 3.40 -4.89
N LYS A 244 -10.99 3.08 -6.11
CA LYS A 244 -11.26 3.88 -7.32
C LYS A 244 -12.75 4.18 -7.49
N TYR A 245 -13.59 3.14 -7.40
CA TYR A 245 -15.02 3.26 -7.63
C TYR A 245 -15.69 4.23 -6.65
N THR A 246 -15.14 4.38 -5.43
CA THR A 246 -15.62 5.38 -4.46
C THR A 246 -15.28 6.81 -4.83
N TRP A 247 -14.22 7.05 -5.59
CA TRP A 247 -13.86 8.39 -6.08
C TRP A 247 -14.61 8.77 -7.36
N THR A 248 -14.94 7.79 -8.20
CA THR A 248 -15.38 8.02 -9.57
C THR A 248 -16.87 7.76 -9.80
N THR A 249 -17.52 6.92 -9.00
CA THR A 249 -18.90 6.49 -9.29
C THR A 249 -19.78 6.42 -8.06
N HIS A 250 -19.37 5.70 -7.01
CA HIS A 250 -20.21 5.48 -5.82
C HIS A 250 -19.39 5.52 -4.53
N ARG A 251 -19.41 6.69 -3.86
CA ARG A 251 -18.65 6.96 -2.64
C ARG A 251 -18.82 5.93 -1.52
N LEU A 252 -19.99 5.31 -1.41
CA LEU A 252 -20.30 4.34 -0.36
C LEU A 252 -20.13 2.88 -0.79
N TRP A 253 -19.47 2.63 -1.92
CA TRP A 253 -19.13 1.28 -2.35
C TRP A 253 -18.18 0.59 -1.37
N ARG A 254 -18.49 -0.66 -1.00
CA ARG A 254 -17.75 -1.45 -0.01
C ARG A 254 -16.88 -2.53 -0.64
N LYS A 255 -17.49 -3.33 -1.51
CA LYS A 255 -16.96 -4.58 -2.09
C LYS A 255 -15.80 -4.34 -3.05
N ASN A 256 -15.19 -5.39 -3.58
CA ASN A 256 -14.35 -5.26 -4.77
C ASN A 256 -15.21 -5.05 -6.04
N ARG A 257 -14.63 -5.17 -7.24
CA ARG A 257 -15.31 -4.85 -8.52
C ARG A 257 -15.46 -6.01 -9.49
N ILE A 258 -15.21 -7.24 -9.05
CA ILE A 258 -15.35 -8.44 -9.88
C ILE A 258 -16.75 -8.52 -10.50
N ARG A 259 -16.83 -9.03 -11.74
CA ARG A 259 -18.10 -9.36 -12.37
C ARG A 259 -18.53 -10.75 -11.92
N ASN A 260 -19.68 -10.84 -11.26
CA ASN A 260 -20.25 -12.12 -10.84
C ASN A 260 -20.98 -12.77 -12.03
N VAL A 261 -20.54 -13.97 -12.43
CA VAL A 261 -21.18 -14.71 -13.54
C VAL A 261 -22.63 -15.02 -13.18
N GLY A 262 -23.57 -14.78 -14.12
CA GLY A 262 -25.00 -15.00 -13.89
C GLY A 262 -25.71 -13.95 -13.03
N SER A 263 -25.04 -12.85 -12.67
CA SER A 263 -25.61 -11.76 -11.87
C SER A 263 -25.31 -10.39 -12.49
N LEU A 264 -26.25 -9.45 -12.38
CA LEU A 264 -26.03 -8.03 -12.71
C LEU A 264 -25.25 -7.29 -11.62
N CYS A 265 -25.29 -7.80 -10.38
CA CYS A 265 -24.59 -7.23 -9.25
C CYS A 265 -23.10 -7.57 -9.28
N ARG A 266 -22.27 -6.58 -8.96
CA ARG A 266 -20.81 -6.67 -8.95
C ARG A 266 -20.25 -6.77 -7.54
N GLY A 267 -19.04 -7.31 -7.47
CA GLY A 267 -18.21 -7.30 -6.28
C GLY A 267 -18.55 -8.39 -5.27
N VAL A 268 -17.53 -8.78 -4.54
CA VAL A 268 -17.51 -9.65 -3.37
C VAL A 268 -16.99 -8.84 -2.18
N ASP A 269 -17.50 -9.10 -0.98
CA ASP A 269 -16.94 -8.54 0.26
C ASP A 269 -15.60 -9.24 0.55
N PRO A 270 -14.45 -8.56 0.41
CA PRO A 270 -13.17 -9.21 0.58
C PRO A 270 -12.97 -9.75 2.01
N ASN A 271 -13.63 -9.17 3.01
CA ASN A 271 -13.56 -9.60 4.41
C ASN A 271 -14.67 -10.60 4.79
N ARG A 272 -15.26 -11.27 3.79
CA ARG A 272 -16.08 -12.49 3.95
C ARG A 272 -15.54 -13.66 3.11
N ASN A 273 -14.43 -13.45 2.40
CA ASN A 273 -13.92 -14.37 1.39
C ASN A 273 -12.77 -15.26 1.88
N PHE A 274 -12.43 -15.27 3.17
CA PHE A 274 -11.33 -16.11 3.69
C PHE A 274 -11.80 -17.53 4.04
N ASP A 275 -10.88 -18.52 3.97
CA ASP A 275 -11.14 -19.94 4.29
C ASP A 275 -11.19 -20.21 5.80
N VAL A 276 -12.15 -19.56 6.47
CA VAL A 276 -12.45 -19.74 7.89
C VAL A 276 -13.95 -19.59 8.08
N HIS A 277 -14.63 -20.70 8.35
CA HIS A 277 -16.09 -20.72 8.51
C HIS A 277 -16.86 -20.10 7.31
N PHE A 278 -16.27 -20.14 6.10
CA PHE A 278 -16.78 -19.46 4.91
C PHE A 278 -18.27 -19.73 4.64
N GLY A 279 -19.00 -18.68 4.27
CA GLY A 279 -20.42 -18.79 3.88
C GLY A 279 -21.39 -19.02 5.04
N LEU A 280 -20.93 -19.00 6.29
CA LEU A 280 -21.77 -19.11 7.48
C LEU A 280 -22.30 -17.74 7.93
N SER A 281 -22.72 -17.63 9.19
CA SER A 281 -23.32 -16.44 9.79
C SER A 281 -22.56 -15.14 9.47
N GLY A 282 -23.31 -14.05 9.24
CA GLY A 282 -22.77 -12.72 8.95
C GLY A 282 -22.21 -12.54 7.53
N SER A 283 -22.32 -13.56 6.67
CA SER A 283 -22.03 -13.51 5.24
C SER A 283 -23.29 -13.81 4.41
N SER A 284 -23.26 -13.52 3.11
CA SER A 284 -24.38 -13.81 2.20
C SER A 284 -23.92 -14.58 0.96
N ALA A 285 -24.79 -15.44 0.44
CA ALA A 285 -24.64 -16.08 -0.86
C ALA A 285 -25.28 -15.27 -2.01
N ASN A 286 -26.00 -14.18 -1.72
CA ASN A 286 -26.61 -13.32 -2.73
C ASN A 286 -25.55 -12.35 -3.30
N PRO A 287 -25.23 -12.40 -4.61
CA PRO A 287 -24.26 -11.50 -5.24
C PRO A 287 -24.56 -9.99 -5.10
N CYS A 288 -25.82 -9.64 -4.84
CA CYS A 288 -26.26 -8.26 -4.62
C CYS A 288 -26.08 -7.76 -3.18
N ALA A 289 -25.83 -8.65 -2.23
CA ALA A 289 -25.63 -8.25 -0.84
C ALA A 289 -24.28 -7.54 -0.65
N GLU A 290 -24.22 -6.59 0.29
CA GLU A 290 -23.00 -5.87 0.68
C GLU A 290 -21.97 -6.79 1.35
N ASN A 291 -22.43 -7.87 1.99
CA ASN A 291 -21.62 -8.90 2.64
C ASN A 291 -21.58 -10.22 1.84
N TYR A 292 -21.71 -10.15 0.51
CA TYR A 292 -21.60 -11.31 -0.37
C TYR A 292 -20.21 -11.96 -0.22
N ALA A 293 -20.15 -13.24 0.14
CA ALA A 293 -18.90 -13.94 0.45
C ALA A 293 -18.07 -14.33 -0.77
N GLY A 294 -18.68 -14.36 -1.97
CA GLY A 294 -18.09 -14.96 -3.16
C GLY A 294 -18.54 -16.41 -3.36
N ILE A 295 -18.06 -17.04 -4.43
CA ILE A 295 -18.48 -18.40 -4.83
C ILE A 295 -17.71 -19.51 -4.10
N PHE A 296 -16.49 -19.23 -3.62
CA PHE A 296 -15.67 -20.13 -2.80
C PHE A 296 -14.64 -19.31 -2.01
N PRO A 297 -14.03 -19.87 -0.94
CA PRO A 297 -13.00 -19.17 -0.18
C PRO A 297 -11.81 -18.79 -1.05
N PHE A 298 -11.32 -17.57 -0.94
CA PHE A 298 -10.24 -17.01 -1.76
C PHE A 298 -10.56 -16.93 -3.26
N SER A 299 -11.84 -16.77 -3.61
CA SER A 299 -12.25 -16.46 -4.99
C SER A 299 -11.73 -15.11 -5.48
N GLU A 300 -11.45 -14.17 -4.56
CA GLU A 300 -11.00 -12.82 -4.91
C GLU A 300 -9.47 -12.72 -4.96
N ALA A 301 -8.95 -11.85 -5.84
CA ALA A 301 -7.51 -11.63 -5.96
C ALA A 301 -6.91 -10.98 -4.71
N GLU A 302 -7.68 -10.07 -4.10
CA GLU A 302 -7.29 -9.32 -2.91
C GLU A 302 -7.12 -10.23 -1.69
N SER A 303 -8.07 -11.16 -1.46
CA SER A 303 -7.99 -12.13 -0.37
C SER A 303 -6.87 -13.15 -0.59
N ARG A 304 -6.62 -13.57 -1.85
CA ARG A 304 -5.44 -14.40 -2.20
C ARG A 304 -4.13 -13.67 -1.95
N ALA A 305 -4.03 -12.38 -2.28
CA ALA A 305 -2.82 -11.60 -2.06
C ALA A 305 -2.46 -11.53 -0.56
N ILE A 306 -3.45 -11.30 0.30
CA ILE A 306 -3.26 -11.36 1.76
C ILE A 306 -2.83 -12.77 2.20
N ARG A 307 -3.54 -13.80 1.74
CA ARG A 307 -3.22 -15.20 2.06
C ARG A 307 -1.77 -15.55 1.73
N ASP A 308 -1.35 -15.26 0.50
CA ASP A 308 -0.03 -15.61 -0.01
C ASP A 308 1.06 -14.77 0.66
N GLY A 309 0.82 -13.47 0.85
CA GLY A 309 1.74 -12.59 1.57
C GLY A 309 1.94 -13.00 3.03
N ILE A 310 0.86 -13.32 3.76
CA ILE A 310 0.94 -13.79 5.14
C ILE A 310 1.62 -15.16 5.19
N ASN A 311 1.28 -16.09 4.29
CA ASN A 311 1.94 -17.41 4.26
C ASN A 311 3.45 -17.32 4.04
N ASN A 312 3.93 -16.32 3.30
CA ASN A 312 5.36 -16.08 3.09
C ASN A 312 6.10 -15.60 4.35
N VAL A 313 5.38 -15.05 5.34
CA VAL A 313 5.98 -14.47 6.55
C VAL A 313 5.47 -15.06 7.86
N LYS A 314 4.50 -15.99 7.82
CA LYS A 314 3.75 -16.46 8.99
C LYS A 314 4.62 -16.98 10.14
N ASP A 315 5.73 -17.66 9.83
CA ASP A 315 6.60 -18.27 10.85
C ASP A 315 7.30 -17.21 11.73
N ARG A 316 7.48 -16.00 11.19
CA ARG A 316 8.05 -14.84 11.89
C ARG A 316 7.02 -13.74 12.14
N LEU A 317 5.81 -13.83 11.61
CA LEU A 317 4.73 -12.86 11.85
C LEU A 317 4.27 -12.95 13.30
N ARG A 318 4.39 -11.83 14.02
CA ARG A 318 4.04 -11.75 15.43
C ARG A 318 2.77 -10.95 15.67
N ILE A 319 2.51 -9.94 14.84
CA ILE A 319 1.35 -9.06 14.95
C ILE A 319 0.69 -8.89 13.59
N TYR A 320 -0.63 -9.04 13.56
CA TYR A 320 -1.49 -8.70 12.43
C TYR A 320 -2.51 -7.64 12.85
N ILE A 321 -2.63 -6.54 12.10
CA ILE A 321 -3.61 -5.48 12.34
C ILE A 321 -4.34 -5.17 11.04
N ASN A 322 -5.65 -5.39 11.05
CA ASN A 322 -6.55 -5.08 9.94
C ASN A 322 -7.37 -3.83 10.27
N LEU A 323 -7.15 -2.76 9.51
CA LEU A 323 -7.72 -1.44 9.73
C LEU A 323 -9.01 -1.27 8.93
N HIS A 324 -10.07 -0.93 9.66
CA HIS A 324 -11.41 -0.67 9.16
C HIS A 324 -11.93 0.66 9.69
N SER A 325 -13.10 1.08 9.22
CA SER A 325 -13.90 2.11 9.90
C SER A 325 -15.38 1.83 9.68
N PHE A 326 -16.29 2.34 10.49
CA PHE A 326 -16.11 3.16 11.69
C PHE A 326 -16.69 2.40 12.88
N SER A 327 -16.36 2.81 14.10
CA SER A 327 -17.09 2.53 15.36
C SER A 327 -16.24 2.86 16.59
N GLN A 328 -14.95 3.14 16.42
CA GLN A 328 -13.98 3.20 17.51
C GLN A 328 -13.99 1.89 18.32
N LEU A 329 -13.69 0.77 17.64
CA LEU A 329 -13.55 -0.56 18.24
C LEU A 329 -12.15 -1.12 18.03
N VAL A 330 -11.62 -1.82 19.02
CA VAL A 330 -10.43 -2.67 18.88
C VAL A 330 -10.82 -4.08 19.24
N MET A 331 -10.65 -5.02 18.30
CA MET A 331 -11.19 -6.36 18.43
C MET A 331 -10.12 -7.42 18.21
N ILE A 332 -10.24 -8.52 18.93
CA ILE A 332 -9.46 -9.76 18.76
C ILE A 332 -10.39 -10.89 18.31
N PRO A 333 -9.87 -12.04 17.86
CA PRO A 333 -10.73 -13.17 17.51
C PRO A 333 -11.57 -13.66 18.71
N TYR A 334 -12.71 -14.30 18.49
CA TYR A 334 -13.26 -14.65 17.18
C TYR A 334 -14.30 -13.66 16.68
N GLY A 335 -14.41 -13.52 15.36
CA GLY A 335 -15.53 -12.92 14.66
C GLY A 335 -16.66 -13.92 14.39
N TYR A 336 -16.34 -15.16 14.03
CA TYR A 336 -17.34 -16.17 13.66
C TYR A 336 -18.11 -16.78 14.83
N SER A 337 -17.73 -16.46 16.07
CA SER A 337 -18.43 -16.90 17.29
C SER A 337 -18.30 -15.88 18.42
N LYS A 338 -19.05 -16.09 19.51
CA LYS A 338 -18.88 -15.33 20.77
C LYS A 338 -17.92 -16.00 21.76
N GLY A 339 -17.20 -17.04 21.29
CA GLY A 339 -16.23 -17.77 22.09
C GLY A 339 -14.90 -17.04 22.21
N TYR A 340 -14.05 -17.57 23.08
CA TYR A 340 -12.69 -17.07 23.30
C TYR A 340 -11.66 -17.99 22.64
N THR A 341 -10.54 -17.41 22.23
CA THR A 341 -9.38 -18.15 21.75
C THR A 341 -8.65 -18.84 22.90
N SER A 342 -7.75 -19.79 22.60
CA SER A 342 -6.85 -20.36 23.61
C SER A 342 -5.88 -19.31 24.18
N ASP A 343 -5.55 -18.29 23.39
CA ASP A 343 -4.61 -17.20 23.74
C ASP A 343 -5.30 -15.96 24.31
N TYR A 344 -6.59 -16.04 24.63
CA TYR A 344 -7.44 -14.88 24.92
C TYR A 344 -6.86 -13.96 25.98
N LYS A 345 -6.31 -14.51 27.07
CA LYS A 345 -5.73 -13.71 28.16
C LYS A 345 -4.58 -12.83 27.67
N ASP A 346 -3.71 -13.36 26.82
CA ASP A 346 -2.54 -12.65 26.29
C ASP A 346 -2.96 -11.63 25.22
N GLN A 347 -3.85 -12.04 24.31
CA GLN A 347 -4.44 -11.14 23.31
C GLN A 347 -5.18 -9.96 23.93
N TYR A 348 -5.95 -10.21 25.00
CA TYR A 348 -6.72 -9.19 25.69
C TYR A 348 -5.79 -8.21 26.43
N GLU A 349 -4.70 -8.67 27.04
CA GLU A 349 -3.70 -7.78 27.64
C GLU A 349 -3.04 -6.86 26.60
N ALA A 350 -2.72 -7.40 25.41
CA ALA A 350 -2.18 -6.62 24.30
C ALA A 350 -3.19 -5.56 23.81
N LEU A 351 -4.46 -5.96 23.66
CA LEU A 351 -5.57 -5.10 23.27
C LEU A 351 -5.82 -3.97 24.29
N GLU A 352 -5.74 -4.24 25.60
CA GLU A 352 -5.85 -3.23 26.67
C GLU A 352 -4.72 -2.19 26.59
N LYS A 353 -3.50 -2.62 26.28
CA LYS A 353 -2.36 -1.71 26.07
C LYS A 353 -2.55 -0.83 24.85
N LEU A 354 -3.12 -1.37 23.78
CA LEU A 354 -3.47 -0.64 22.56
C LEU A 354 -4.46 0.48 22.88
N VAL A 355 -5.64 0.15 23.42
CA VAL A 355 -6.71 1.11 23.71
C VAL A 355 -6.32 2.15 24.75
N THR A 356 -5.54 1.74 25.76
CA THR A 356 -5.03 2.67 26.77
C THR A 356 -4.08 3.70 26.14
N SER A 357 -3.24 3.28 25.20
CA SER A 357 -2.29 4.17 24.52
C SER A 357 -2.97 5.11 23.53
N ILE A 358 -4.04 4.66 22.86
CA ILE A 358 -4.95 5.52 22.10
C ILE A 358 -5.55 6.59 23.02
N ARG A 359 -6.17 6.16 24.13
CA ARG A 359 -6.84 7.08 25.07
C ARG A 359 -5.88 8.11 25.66
N LYS A 360 -4.65 7.72 25.98
CA LYS A 360 -3.62 8.65 26.48
C LYS A 360 -3.18 9.68 25.45
N LYS A 361 -3.26 9.37 24.15
CA LYS A 361 -2.75 10.26 23.09
C LYS A 361 -3.66 11.46 22.85
N ASN A 362 -4.98 11.25 22.79
CA ASN A 362 -5.93 12.33 22.46
C ASN A 362 -7.33 12.11 23.06
N SER A 363 -7.44 11.33 24.13
CA SER A 363 -8.70 11.02 24.83
C SER A 363 -9.75 10.30 23.99
N ALA A 364 -9.41 9.78 22.80
CA ALA A 364 -10.32 8.94 22.04
C ALA A 364 -10.66 7.67 22.82
N TYR A 365 -11.95 7.40 22.96
CA TYR A 365 -12.42 6.19 23.63
C TYR A 365 -12.65 5.10 22.57
N TYR A 366 -12.02 3.94 22.71
CA TYR A 366 -12.27 2.78 21.88
C TYR A 366 -12.85 1.66 22.75
N ARG A 367 -14.03 1.18 22.37
CA ARG A 367 -14.59 -0.05 22.95
C ARG A 367 -13.74 -1.23 22.46
N HIS A 368 -13.72 -2.33 23.20
CA HIS A 368 -12.87 -3.45 22.84
C HIS A 368 -13.35 -4.79 23.39
N GLY A 369 -12.91 -5.89 22.78
CA GLY A 369 -13.30 -7.26 23.13
C GLY A 369 -13.10 -8.24 21.96
N THR A 370 -13.74 -9.40 22.02
CA THR A 370 -13.79 -10.30 20.86
C THR A 370 -14.70 -9.71 19.77
N ALA A 371 -14.37 -9.90 18.49
CA ALA A 371 -15.12 -9.31 17.39
C ALA A 371 -16.61 -9.71 17.38
N GLY A 372 -16.92 -10.98 17.63
CA GLY A 372 -18.29 -11.51 17.64
C GLY A 372 -19.13 -11.00 18.81
N GLN A 373 -18.52 -10.59 19.92
CA GLN A 373 -19.21 -9.97 21.07
C GLN A 373 -19.29 -8.44 20.93
N ALA A 374 -18.20 -7.80 20.49
CA ALA A 374 -18.07 -6.35 20.47
C ALA A 374 -18.85 -5.69 19.33
N LEU A 375 -19.01 -6.40 18.20
CA LEU A 375 -19.68 -5.93 17.00
C LEU A 375 -20.86 -6.84 16.61
N TYR A 376 -20.63 -7.91 15.85
CA TYR A 376 -21.61 -8.97 15.55
C TYR A 376 -20.88 -10.20 14.98
N VAL A 377 -21.55 -11.36 15.00
CA VAL A 377 -20.98 -12.61 14.49
C VAL A 377 -20.82 -12.56 12.96
N THR A 378 -19.61 -12.81 12.47
CA THR A 378 -19.25 -12.82 11.05
C THR A 378 -18.25 -13.90 10.70
N SER A 379 -18.45 -14.54 9.56
CA SER A 379 -17.56 -15.59 9.05
C SER A 379 -16.75 -15.13 7.85
N GLY A 380 -15.68 -15.86 7.54
CA GLY A 380 -14.83 -15.60 6.38
C GLY A 380 -13.99 -14.33 6.46
N ALA A 381 -13.75 -13.81 7.67
CA ALA A 381 -12.96 -12.61 7.89
C ALA A 381 -11.46 -12.91 8.01
N ALA A 382 -10.62 -11.94 7.62
CA ALA A 382 -9.16 -12.05 7.69
C ALA A 382 -8.68 -12.28 9.13
N LEU A 383 -9.25 -11.57 10.11
CA LEU A 383 -8.92 -11.69 11.54
C LEU A 383 -8.87 -13.15 12.02
N ASP A 384 -9.95 -13.89 11.76
CA ASP A 384 -10.10 -15.26 12.22
C ASP A 384 -9.19 -16.21 11.41
N TRP A 385 -9.04 -15.98 10.11
CA TRP A 385 -8.18 -16.81 9.26
C TRP A 385 -6.70 -16.67 9.65
N VAL A 386 -6.25 -15.45 9.93
CA VAL A 386 -4.87 -15.17 10.34
C VAL A 386 -4.56 -15.81 11.69
N TYR A 387 -5.52 -15.79 12.63
CA TYR A 387 -5.36 -16.49 13.90
C TYR A 387 -5.41 -18.03 13.73
N ASP A 388 -6.47 -18.57 13.13
CA ASP A 388 -6.70 -20.02 13.10
C ASP A 388 -5.81 -20.77 12.12
N LYS A 389 -5.55 -20.19 10.95
CA LYS A 389 -4.85 -20.87 9.85
C LYS A 389 -3.40 -20.42 9.73
N ALA A 390 -3.14 -19.13 9.85
CA ALA A 390 -1.77 -18.60 9.83
C ALA A 390 -1.07 -18.64 11.21
N LYS A 391 -1.81 -18.96 12.28
CA LYS A 391 -1.28 -19.13 13.66
C LYS A 391 -0.60 -17.89 14.22
N VAL A 392 -1.06 -16.71 13.82
CA VAL A 392 -0.56 -15.43 14.36
C VAL A 392 -1.35 -15.08 15.60
N LYS A 393 -0.72 -15.25 16.77
CA LYS A 393 -1.34 -15.03 18.08
C LYS A 393 -1.95 -13.63 18.20
N HIS A 394 -1.18 -12.58 17.96
CA HIS A 394 -1.64 -11.19 18.18
C HIS A 394 -2.27 -10.63 16.90
N SER A 395 -3.52 -11.03 16.65
CA SER A 395 -4.32 -10.57 15.51
C SER A 395 -5.41 -9.60 15.97
N PHE A 396 -5.50 -8.43 15.34
CA PHE A 396 -6.43 -7.37 15.71
C PHE A 396 -7.21 -6.84 14.51
N VAL A 397 -8.45 -6.44 14.74
CA VAL A 397 -9.19 -5.51 13.88
C VAL A 397 -9.37 -4.20 14.62
N ILE A 398 -9.14 -3.08 13.94
CA ILE A 398 -9.40 -1.74 14.49
C ILE A 398 -10.43 -1.05 13.60
N GLU A 399 -11.62 -0.82 14.14
CA GLU A 399 -12.62 0.09 13.56
C GLU A 399 -12.28 1.50 14.02
N LEU A 400 -11.71 2.31 13.13
CA LEU A 400 -11.28 3.67 13.40
C LEU A 400 -12.46 4.61 13.66
N ARG A 401 -12.14 5.91 13.77
CA ARG A 401 -13.13 6.97 13.93
C ARG A 401 -14.18 6.97 12.81
N ASP A 402 -15.39 7.43 13.08
CA ASP A 402 -15.93 7.90 14.36
C ASP A 402 -16.92 6.87 14.96
N ARG A 403 -17.99 7.34 15.63
CA ARG A 403 -19.05 6.49 16.18
C ARG A 403 -20.39 6.64 15.44
N GLY A 404 -20.35 7.13 14.21
CA GLY A 404 -21.52 7.25 13.34
C GLY A 404 -22.08 8.67 13.18
N LEU A 405 -21.41 9.71 13.67
CA LEU A 405 -21.81 11.09 13.35
C LEU A 405 -21.52 11.39 11.87
N PHE A 406 -20.33 11.01 11.42
CA PHE A 406 -19.90 11.10 10.02
C PHE A 406 -19.79 9.73 9.36
N GLY A 407 -19.50 8.69 10.15
CA GLY A 407 -19.30 7.33 9.66
C GLY A 407 -18.21 7.27 8.59
N PHE A 408 -18.57 6.82 7.39
CA PHE A 408 -17.61 6.66 6.28
C PHE A 408 -17.20 7.98 5.61
N ILE A 409 -17.88 9.10 5.88
CA ILE A 409 -17.60 10.42 5.29
C ILE A 409 -16.94 11.31 6.36
N LEU A 410 -15.96 10.75 7.07
CA LEU A 410 -15.23 11.44 8.12
C LEU A 410 -14.47 12.65 7.53
N PRO A 411 -14.64 13.86 8.10
CA PRO A 411 -13.94 15.06 7.62
C PRO A 411 -12.42 14.94 7.67
N ARG A 412 -11.74 15.59 6.72
CA ARG A 412 -10.27 15.48 6.53
C ARG A 412 -9.46 15.92 7.75
N GLU A 413 -9.99 16.83 8.56
CA GLU A 413 -9.37 17.30 9.80
C GLU A 413 -9.19 16.20 10.85
N PHE A 414 -9.93 15.09 10.74
CA PHE A 414 -9.77 13.93 11.60
C PHE A 414 -8.70 12.93 11.13
N ILE A 415 -8.10 13.11 9.94
CA ILE A 415 -7.04 12.22 9.44
C ILE A 415 -5.85 12.23 10.41
N ASN A 416 -5.32 13.41 10.76
CA ASN A 416 -4.17 13.52 11.64
C ASN A 416 -4.47 13.03 13.08
N PRO A 417 -5.55 13.46 13.75
CA PRO A 417 -5.92 12.92 15.06
C PRO A 417 -6.06 11.39 15.09
N THR A 418 -6.66 10.79 14.05
CA THR A 418 -6.84 9.33 13.95
C THR A 418 -5.51 8.62 13.69
N GLY A 419 -4.65 9.20 12.86
CA GLY A 419 -3.30 8.66 12.64
C GLY A 419 -2.44 8.70 13.90
N GLU A 420 -2.48 9.80 14.65
CA GLU A 420 -1.69 10.00 15.88
C GLU A 420 -2.08 9.01 16.98
N GLU A 421 -3.38 8.79 17.22
CA GLU A 421 -3.84 7.80 18.20
C GLU A 421 -3.50 6.37 17.77
N LEU A 422 -3.68 6.05 16.49
CA LEU A 422 -3.35 4.74 15.95
C LEU A 422 -1.86 4.45 16.08
N PHE A 423 -0.99 5.42 15.75
CA PHE A 423 0.46 5.29 15.92
C PHE A 423 0.85 5.00 17.38
N SER A 424 0.20 5.67 18.34
CA SER A 424 0.38 5.39 19.77
C SER A 424 -0.01 3.94 20.12
N GLY A 425 -1.16 3.48 19.66
CA GLY A 425 -1.66 2.12 19.88
C GLY A 425 -0.77 1.04 19.27
N VAL A 426 -0.38 1.19 17.99
CA VAL A 426 0.48 0.24 17.27
C VAL A 426 1.83 0.07 17.97
N LYS A 427 2.48 1.17 18.37
CA LYS A 427 3.74 1.09 19.13
C LYS A 427 3.58 0.35 20.45
N ALA A 428 2.48 0.57 21.16
CA ALA A 428 2.24 -0.07 22.46
C ALA A 428 2.11 -1.59 22.34
N VAL A 429 1.40 -2.08 21.32
CA VAL A 429 1.31 -3.52 21.03
C VAL A 429 2.65 -4.08 20.59
N ALA A 430 3.36 -3.40 19.68
CA ALA A 430 4.68 -3.83 19.23
C ALA A 430 5.66 -3.99 20.41
N PHE A 431 5.70 -3.01 21.32
CA PHE A 431 6.52 -3.11 22.54
C PHE A 431 6.05 -4.19 23.51
N HIS A 432 4.75 -4.46 23.59
CA HIS A 432 4.22 -5.52 24.44
C HIS A 432 4.69 -6.89 23.95
N VAL A 433 4.50 -7.17 22.67
CA VAL A 433 4.91 -8.43 22.03
C VAL A 433 6.43 -8.58 22.08
N MET A 434 7.17 -7.50 21.81
CA MET A 434 8.64 -7.50 21.91
C MET A 434 9.17 -7.83 23.30
N LYS A 435 8.42 -7.61 24.39
CA LYS A 435 8.87 -7.93 25.75
C LYS A 435 8.50 -9.34 26.18
N LYS A 436 7.50 -9.95 25.54
CA LYS A 436 6.93 -11.25 25.95
C LYS A 436 7.38 -12.39 25.06
N ASP A 437 7.45 -12.14 23.76
CA ASP A 437 7.60 -13.17 22.73
C ASP A 437 8.94 -13.09 21.97
N LEU A 438 9.79 -12.09 22.31
CA LEU A 438 11.13 -11.85 21.75
C LEU A 438 12.11 -11.55 22.89
#